data_AF-A0AA41VEI6-F1
#
_entry.id   AF-A0AA41VEI6-F1
#
_cell.length_a   1.000
_cell.length_b   1.000
_cell.length_c   1.000
_cell.angle_alpha   90.00
_cell.angle_beta   90.00
_cell.angle_gamma   90.00
#
_symmetry.space_group_name_H-M   'P 1'
#
loop_
_entity.id
_entity.type
_entity.pdbx_description
1 polymer ?
#
loop_
_entity_poly.entity_id
_entity_poly.type
_entity_poly.pdbx_seq_one_letter_code
_entity_poly.pdbx_strand_id
1 'polypeptide(L)' 'MIEEVWSDCPEAQLEATTAYRKLLSRECDPPIDEVIEAGVVPRFVEFLARHDMPQLQV' A
#
# COMPACT_ATOMS: atom_id res chain seq x y z
N MET A 1 4.90 -4.95 -7.50
CA MET A 1 4.28 -4.44 -6.24
C MET A 1 4.50 -2.95 -6.02
N ILE A 2 5.74 -2.43 -6.10
CA ILE A 2 6.00 -1.00 -5.87
C ILE A 2 5.42 -0.16 -7.02
N GLU A 3 5.67 -0.54 -8.27
CA GLU A 3 5.20 0.20 -9.45
C GLU A 3 3.67 0.33 -9.49
N GLU A 4 2.95 -0.66 -8.99
CA GLU A 4 1.49 -0.73 -8.94
C GLU A 4 0.91 0.27 -7.93
N VAL A 5 1.57 0.46 -6.78
CA VAL A 5 1.25 1.52 -5.80
C VAL A 5 1.42 2.91 -6.41
N TRP A 6 2.43 3.08 -7.26
CA TRP A 6 2.74 4.34 -7.94
C TRP A 6 2.01 4.52 -9.27
N SER A 7 1.37 3.48 -9.80
CA SER A 7 0.64 3.52 -11.07
C SER A 7 -0.59 4.41 -10.98
N ASP A 8 -1.16 4.80 -12.12
CA ASP A 8 -2.45 5.49 -12.19
C ASP A 8 -3.64 4.52 -12.36
N CYS A 9 -3.40 3.20 -12.33
CA CYS A 9 -4.45 2.20 -12.46
C CYS A 9 -5.08 1.91 -11.09
N PRO A 10 -6.37 2.25 -10.87
CA PRO A 10 -7.02 2.08 -9.57
C PRO A 10 -7.02 0.63 -9.08
N GLU A 11 -7.24 -0.32 -9.99
CA GLU A 11 -7.27 -1.75 -9.66
C GLU A 11 -5.89 -2.24 -9.20
N ALA A 12 -4.81 -1.81 -9.87
CA ALA A 12 -3.45 -2.16 -9.51
C ALA A 12 -3.04 -1.53 -8.15
N GLN A 13 -3.41 -0.27 -7.90
CA GLN A 13 -3.20 0.39 -6.62
C GLN A 13 -3.89 -0.37 -5.48
N LEU A 14 -5.14 -0.79 -5.68
CA LEU A 14 -5.92 -1.51 -4.67
C LEU A 14 -5.37 -2.90 -4.40
N GLU A 15 -5.00 -3.63 -5.44
CA GLU A 15 -4.38 -4.95 -5.31
C GLU A 15 -3.08 -4.86 -4.52
N ALA A 16 -2.21 -3.90 -4.88
CA ALA A 16 -0.94 -3.71 -4.23
C ALA A 16 -1.11 -3.30 -2.76
N THR A 17 -1.97 -2.32 -2.47
CA THR A 17 -2.28 -1.87 -1.09
C THR A 17 -2.79 -3.03 -0.24
N THR A 18 -3.69 -3.84 -0.79
CA THR A 18 -4.22 -5.03 -0.10
C THR A 18 -3.13 -6.05 0.21
N ALA A 19 -2.19 -6.26 -0.71
CA ALA A 19 -1.08 -7.18 -0.51
C ALA A 19 -0.07 -6.65 0.53
N TYR A 20 0.24 -5.35 0.55
CA TYR A 20 1.04 -4.75 1.61
C TYR A 20 0.39 -4.88 2.99
N ARG A 21 -0.92 -4.64 3.09
CA ARG A 21 -1.67 -4.86 4.35
C ARG A 21 -1.56 -6.30 4.84
N LYS A 22 -1.73 -7.28 3.95
CA LYS A 22 -1.57 -8.71 4.29
C LYS A 22 -0.14 -9.04 4.71
N LEU A 23 0.85 -8.48 4.01
CA LEU A 23 2.28 -8.67 4.30
C LEU A 23 2.64 -8.17 5.70
N LEU A 24 2.14 -7.00 6.08
CA LEU A 24 2.40 -6.38 7.37
C LEU A 24 1.55 -6.95 8.51
N SER A 25 0.47 -7.67 8.20
CA SER A 25 -0.39 -8.36 9.18
C SER A 25 0.14 -9.75 9.58
N ARG A 26 1.38 -10.10 9.23
CA ARG A 26 2.02 -11.36 9.64
C ARG A 26 2.42 -11.29 11.12
N GLU A 27 2.11 -12.35 11.87
CA GLU A 27 2.29 -12.39 13.33
C GLU A 27 3.76 -12.41 13.79
N CYS A 28 4.67 -12.96 12.97
CA CYS A 28 6.09 -12.99 13.27
C CYS A 28 6.88 -12.23 12.21
N ASP A 29 7.75 -11.32 12.67
CA ASP A 29 8.70 -10.55 11.87
C ASP A 29 8.10 -9.95 10.59
N PRO A 30 7.06 -9.09 10.70
CA PRO A 30 6.57 -8.36 9.54
C PRO A 30 7.71 -7.48 8.97
N PRO A 31 7.89 -7.44 7.64
CA PRO A 31 9.02 -6.75 7.01
C PRO A 31 8.78 -5.23 6.96
N ILE A 32 8.73 -4.59 8.13
CA ILE A 32 8.38 -3.18 8.27
C ILE A 32 9.47 -2.31 7.65
N ASP A 33 10.74 -2.60 7.95
CA ASP A 33 11.87 -1.82 7.45
C ASP A 33 11.97 -1.90 5.93
N GLU A 34 11.74 -3.08 5.34
CA GLU A 34 11.75 -3.25 3.88
C GLU A 34 10.61 -2.48 3.22
N VAL A 35 9.44 -2.36 3.85
CA VAL A 35 8.32 -1.54 3.33
C VAL A 35 8.65 -0.06 3.41
N ILE A 36 9.34 0.38 4.47
CA ILE A 36 9.81 1.77 4.59
C ILE A 36 10.86 2.06 3.53
N GLU A 37 11.85 1.19 3.36
CA GLU A 37 12.92 1.31 2.36
C GLU A 37 12.41 1.25 0.92
N ALA A 38 11.33 0.50 0.66
CA ALA A 38 10.65 0.49 -0.63
C ALA A 38 10.01 1.84 -1.01
N GLY A 39 9.92 2.78 -0.07
CA GLY A 39 9.48 4.16 -0.32
C GLY A 39 7.98 4.29 -0.60
N VAL A 40 7.17 3.29 -0.28
CA VAL A 40 5.72 3.28 -0.56
C VAL A 40 4.88 4.01 0.49
N VAL A 41 5.45 4.29 1.68
CA VAL A 41 4.74 4.92 2.81
C VAL A 41 4.13 6.28 2.46
N PRO A 42 4.83 7.23 1.80
CA PRO A 42 4.23 8.51 1.41
C PRO A 42 3.00 8.33 0.52
N ARG A 43 3.02 7.32 -0.37
CA ARG A 43 1.91 7.04 -1.27
C ARG A 43 0.70 6.45 -0.54
N PHE A 44 0.91 5.61 0.46
CA PHE A 44 -0.19 5.16 1.33
C PHE A 44 -0.80 6.30 2.13
N VAL A 45 0.00 7.28 2.58
CA VAL A 45 -0.52 8.49 3.23
C VAL A 45 -1.40 9.30 2.27
N GLU A 46 -1.01 9.44 1.00
CA GLU A 46 -1.86 10.07 -0.02
C GLU A 46 -3.17 9.33 -0.25
N PHE A 47 -3.16 8.00 -0.23
CA PHE A 47 -4.37 7.19 -0.37
C PHE A 47 -5.41 7.45 0.73
N LEU A 48 -4.97 7.78 1.95
CA LEU A 48 -5.88 8.15 3.05
C LEU A 48 -6.73 9.39 2.74
N ALA A 49 -6.26 10.27 1.85
CA ALA A 49 -6.99 11.47 1.42
C ALA A 49 -7.93 11.22 0.22
N ARG A 50 -7.91 10.03 -0.39
CA ARG A 50 -8.72 9.70 -1.57
C ARG A 50 -10.15 9.34 -1.19
N HIS A 51 -11.00 10.36 -1.05
CA HIS A 51 -12.42 10.20 -0.77
C HIS A 51 -13.22 9.58 -1.94
N ASP A 52 -12.70 9.72 -3.17
CA ASP A 52 -13.22 9.10 -4.38
C ASP A 52 -12.99 7.59 -4.42
N MET A 53 -12.01 7.09 -3.67
CA MET A 53 -11.60 5.70 -3.65
C MET A 53 -11.31 5.20 -2.22
N PRO A 54 -12.33 5.12 -1.35
CA PRO A 54 -12.16 4.76 0.06
C PRO A 54 -11.58 3.36 0.28
N GLN A 55 -11.62 2.48 -0.72
CA GLN A 55 -11.03 1.15 -0.65
C GLN A 55 -9.49 1.17 -0.55
N LEU A 56 -8.84 2.28 -0.91
CA LEU A 56 -7.39 2.44 -0.75
C LEU A 56 -6.96 2.82 0.69
N GLN A 57 -7.91 3.09 1.57
CA GLN A 57 -7.65 3.55 2.94
C GLN A 57 -7.54 2.41 3.96
N VAL A 58 -7.36 1.17 3.50
CA VAL A 58 -7.49 -0.07 4.29
C VAL A 58 -6.17 -0.65 4.75
#